data_AF-A0A1V5VS80-F1
#
_entry.id   AF-A0A1V5VS80-F1
#
_cell.length_a   1.000
_cell.length_b   1.000
_cell.length_c   1.000
_cell.angle_alpha   90.00
_cell.angle_beta   90.00
_cell.angle_gamma   90.00
#
_symmetry.space_group_name_H-M   'P 1'
#
loop_
_entity.id
_entity.type
_entity.pdbx_description
1 polymer ?
#
loop_
_entity_poly.entity_id
_entity_poly.type
_entity_poly.pdbx_seq_one_letter_code
_entity_poly.pdbx_strand_id
1 'polypeptide(L)'
;MIELSKCKTILEQKNISDEYFIKLHITLEGYLKRLLFIGLRTKDVQYKTAQESITKYHEILPNMISKIWLILGIDYKNDLLKFGKYKILEEYVLNFTSKYRNYRVHGIYDEIKDHELLRCLILIDKAFINEIEKYLKTKKMPSAFDEPKKWGAKVSKIKSVDDVFNNILET
;
A
#
# COMPACT_ATOMS: atom_id res chain seq x y z
N MET A 1 5.36 -9.61 -7.16
CA MET A 1 4.10 -8.99 -6.68
C MET A 1 3.50 -9.94 -5.66
N ILE A 2 3.11 -9.48 -4.46
CA ILE A 2 2.52 -10.37 -3.45
C ILE A 2 1.22 -10.96 -4.00
N GLU A 3 1.01 -12.27 -3.84
CA GLU A 3 -0.22 -12.95 -4.26
C GLU A 3 -1.41 -12.43 -3.44
N LEU A 4 -2.48 -12.04 -4.13
CA LEU A 4 -3.71 -11.52 -3.51
C LEU A 4 -4.33 -12.45 -2.47
N SER A 5 -4.32 -13.74 -2.75
CA SER A 5 -4.81 -14.79 -1.85
C SER A 5 -4.05 -14.76 -0.52
N LYS A 6 -2.72 -14.62 -0.57
CA LYS A 6 -1.87 -14.53 0.62
C LYS A 6 -2.13 -13.26 1.42
N CYS A 7 -2.40 -12.11 0.78
CA CYS A 7 -2.71 -10.87 1.49
C CYS A 7 -3.98 -10.97 2.34
N LYS A 8 -5.07 -11.54 1.79
CA LYS A 8 -6.32 -11.71 2.54
C LYS A 8 -6.15 -12.65 3.73
N THR A 9 -5.50 -13.79 3.50
CA THR A 9 -5.20 -14.75 4.56
C THR A 9 -4.40 -14.11 5.70
N ILE A 10 -3.39 -13.30 5.38
CA ILE A 10 -2.58 -12.60 6.38
C ILE A 10 -3.44 -11.62 7.19
N LEU A 11 -4.40 -10.91 6.59
CA LEU A 11 -5.26 -9.97 7.31
C LEU A 11 -6.25 -10.67 8.26
N GLU A 12 -6.69 -11.87 7.91
CA GLU A 12 -7.66 -12.66 8.68
C GLU A 12 -7.03 -13.44 9.85
N GLN A 13 -5.72 -13.66 9.83
CA GLN A 13 -5.00 -14.33 10.91
C GLN A 13 -5.16 -13.59 12.25
N LYS A 14 -5.37 -14.33 13.34
CA LYS A 14 -5.52 -13.78 14.70
C LYS A 14 -4.26 -13.95 15.57
N ASN A 15 -3.18 -14.48 14.98
CA ASN A 15 -1.94 -14.72 15.71
C ASN A 15 -1.31 -13.38 16.16
N ILE A 16 -0.64 -13.38 17.31
CA ILE A 16 0.13 -12.24 17.81
C ILE A 16 1.56 -12.73 17.99
N SER A 17 2.42 -12.43 17.02
CA SER A 17 3.85 -12.77 17.05
C SER A 17 4.66 -11.76 16.23
N ASP A 18 5.97 -11.68 16.52
CA ASP A 18 6.93 -10.87 15.75
C ASP A 18 6.92 -11.27 14.27
N GLU A 19 7.00 -12.57 13.99
CA GLU A 19 6.95 -13.09 12.62
C GLU A 19 5.68 -12.65 11.88
N TYR A 20 4.53 -12.68 12.57
CA TYR A 20 3.28 -12.26 11.98
C TYR A 20 3.23 -10.74 11.74
N PHE A 21 3.72 -9.93 12.68
CA PHE A 21 3.85 -8.49 12.50
C PHE A 21 4.71 -8.17 11.25
N ILE A 22 5.88 -8.80 11.11
CA ILE A 22 6.76 -8.57 9.96
C ILE A 22 6.07 -8.96 8.64
N LYS A 23 5.41 -10.13 8.59
CA LYS A 23 4.65 -10.56 7.40
C LYS A 23 3.51 -9.59 7.06
N LEU A 24 2.80 -9.11 8.07
CA LEU A 24 1.71 -8.16 7.91
C LEU A 24 2.21 -6.80 7.39
N HIS A 25 3.31 -6.27 7.94
CA HIS A 25 3.85 -4.98 7.50
C HIS A 25 4.36 -5.06 6.04
N ILE A 26 5.05 -6.15 5.68
CA ILE A 26 5.43 -6.41 4.28
C ILE A 26 4.19 -6.51 3.37
N THR A 27 3.10 -7.10 3.88
CA THR A 27 1.82 -7.18 3.16
C THR A 27 1.20 -5.80 2.96
N LEU A 28 1.29 -4.91 3.94
CA LEU A 28 0.88 -3.51 3.84
C LEU A 28 1.68 -2.77 2.77
N GLU A 29 3.01 -2.90 2.75
CA GLU A 29 3.85 -2.31 1.71
C GLU A 29 3.47 -2.84 0.31
N GLY A 30 3.25 -4.14 0.19
CA GLY A 30 2.79 -4.76 -1.06
C GLY A 30 1.40 -4.33 -1.49
N TYR A 31 0.49 -4.11 -0.53
CA TYR A 31 -0.84 -3.56 -0.75
C TYR A 31 -0.76 -2.14 -1.34
N LEU A 32 0.07 -1.28 -0.78
CA LEU A 32 0.29 0.08 -1.30
C LEU A 32 0.91 0.07 -2.70
N LYS A 33 1.93 -0.77 -2.95
CA LYS A 33 2.48 -0.96 -4.30
C LYS A 33 1.43 -1.42 -5.30
N ARG A 34 0.44 -2.20 -4.85
CA ARG A 34 -0.67 -2.63 -5.70
C ARG A 34 -1.65 -1.50 -5.99
N LEU A 35 -1.93 -0.61 -5.04
CA LEU A 35 -2.69 0.61 -5.31
C LEU A 35 -1.98 1.52 -6.32
N LEU A 36 -0.65 1.65 -6.21
CA LEU A 36 0.14 2.38 -7.18
C LEU A 36 0.02 1.74 -8.58
N PHE A 37 0.11 0.42 -8.67
CA PHE A 37 -0.11 -0.32 -9.91
C PHE A 37 -1.49 -0.06 -10.50
N ILE A 38 -2.55 -0.07 -9.68
CA ILE A 38 -3.91 0.28 -10.12
C ILE A 38 -3.95 1.71 -10.66
N GLY A 39 -3.34 2.66 -9.96
CA GLY A 39 -3.22 4.04 -10.44
C GLY A 39 -2.55 4.16 -11.81
N LEU A 40 -1.43 3.45 -12.03
CA LEU A 40 -0.80 3.43 -13.36
C LEU A 40 -1.74 2.87 -14.42
N ARG A 41 -2.51 1.83 -14.08
CA ARG A 41 -3.48 1.20 -15.00
C ARG A 41 -4.65 2.13 -15.33
N THR A 42 -5.12 2.94 -14.39
CA THR A 42 -6.18 3.94 -14.65
C THR A 42 -5.68 5.14 -15.46
N LYS A 43 -4.36 5.33 -15.56
CA LYS A 43 -3.68 6.30 -16.44
C LYS A 43 -3.22 5.71 -17.78
N ASP A 44 -3.87 4.65 -18.26
CA ASP A 44 -3.63 4.03 -19.57
C ASP A 44 -2.20 3.47 -19.81
N VAL A 45 -1.45 3.16 -18.74
CA VAL A 45 -0.13 2.51 -18.83
C VAL A 45 -0.31 1.01 -19.09
N GLN A 46 0.44 0.43 -20.04
CA GLN A 46 0.40 -1.01 -20.34
C GLN A 46 0.67 -1.89 -19.11
N TYR A 47 0.02 -3.05 -19.01
CA TYR A 47 0.15 -3.96 -17.85
C TYR A 47 1.61 -4.34 -17.55
N LYS A 48 2.34 -4.78 -18.57
CA LYS A 48 3.75 -5.19 -18.44
C LYS A 48 4.62 -4.00 -18.03
N THR A 49 4.47 -2.86 -18.69
CA THR A 49 5.17 -1.61 -18.38
C THR A 49 4.89 -1.14 -16.95
N ALA A 50 3.64 -1.17 -16.51
CA ALA A 50 3.26 -0.82 -15.14
C ALA A 50 3.90 -1.79 -14.12
N GLN A 51 3.93 -3.09 -14.41
CA GLN A 51 4.55 -4.08 -13.54
C GLN A 51 6.06 -3.87 -13.42
N GLU A 52 6.74 -3.59 -14.54
CA GLU A 52 8.17 -3.26 -14.57
C GLU A 52 8.46 -1.96 -13.83
N SER A 53 7.62 -0.93 -14.01
CA SER A 53 7.76 0.36 -13.33
C SER A 53 7.65 0.22 -11.81
N ILE A 54 6.64 -0.51 -11.31
CA ILE A 54 6.46 -0.76 -9.88
C ILE A 54 7.63 -1.56 -9.28
N THR A 55 8.23 -2.45 -10.07
CA THR A 55 9.39 -3.24 -9.62
C THR A 55 10.63 -2.37 -9.47
N LYS A 56 10.80 -1.38 -10.36
CA LYS A 56 11.91 -0.41 -10.34
C LYS A 56 11.65 0.79 -9.41
N TYR A 57 10.42 0.96 -8.93
CA TYR A 57 10.05 2.11 -8.10
C TYR A 57 10.55 1.92 -6.66
N HIS A 58 11.55 2.72 -6.29
CA HIS A 58 12.21 2.69 -4.99
C HIS A 58 12.07 4.05 -4.28
N GLU A 59 10.87 4.31 -3.78
CA GLU A 59 10.59 5.50 -2.97
C GLU A 59 10.36 5.12 -1.51
N ILE A 60 10.64 6.06 -0.61
CA ILE A 60 10.29 5.90 0.80
C ILE A 60 8.76 5.87 0.97
N LEU A 61 8.29 5.15 1.99
CA LEU A 61 6.86 4.90 2.21
C LEU A 61 5.98 6.17 2.18
N PRO A 62 6.36 7.31 2.81
CA PRO A 62 5.56 8.54 2.73
C PRO A 62 5.39 9.08 1.32
N ASN A 63 6.46 9.07 0.51
CA ASN A 63 6.45 9.54 -0.87
C ASN A 63 5.58 8.63 -1.74
N MET A 64 5.72 7.31 -1.56
CA MET A 64 4.91 6.32 -2.28
C MET A 64 3.42 6.50 -1.97
N ILE A 65 3.04 6.68 -0.69
CA ILE A 65 1.64 6.91 -0.31
C ILE A 65 1.09 8.18 -0.97
N SER A 66 1.83 9.28 -0.90
CA SER A 66 1.44 10.54 -1.55
C SER A 66 1.24 10.37 -3.06
N LYS A 67 2.15 9.64 -3.72
CA LYS A 67 2.09 9.38 -5.15
C LYS A 67 0.89 8.50 -5.55
N ILE A 68 0.55 7.50 -4.73
CA ILE A 68 -0.63 6.65 -4.94
C ILE A 68 -1.88 7.51 -5.07
N TRP A 69 -2.11 8.42 -4.12
CA TRP A 69 -3.31 9.26 -4.10
C TRP A 69 -3.35 10.24 -5.26
N LEU A 70 -2.22 10.85 -5.59
CA LEU A 70 -2.10 11.74 -6.75
C LEU A 70 -2.49 11.03 -8.05
N ILE A 71 -1.92 9.85 -8.31
CA ILE A 71 -2.17 9.11 -9.55
C ILE A 71 -3.60 8.60 -9.61
N LEU A 72 -4.16 8.16 -8.48
CA LEU A 72 -5.56 7.76 -8.38
C LEU A 72 -6.54 8.96 -8.53
N GLY A 73 -6.03 10.19 -8.56
CA GLY A 73 -6.86 11.40 -8.67
C GLY A 73 -7.65 11.70 -7.40
N ILE A 74 -7.16 11.25 -6.25
CA ILE A 74 -7.78 11.47 -4.95
C ILE A 74 -7.25 12.78 -4.35
N ASP A 75 -8.16 13.68 -3.97
CA ASP A 75 -7.80 14.89 -3.23
C ASP A 75 -7.43 14.53 -1.79
N TYR A 76 -6.13 14.41 -1.54
CA TYR A 76 -5.60 14.05 -0.23
C TYR A 76 -6.02 15.04 0.86
N LYS A 77 -5.99 16.36 0.60
CA LYS A 77 -6.21 17.39 1.63
C LYS A 77 -7.67 17.56 1.98
N ASN A 78 -8.55 17.55 0.98
CA ASN A 78 -9.96 17.85 1.20
C ASN A 78 -10.82 16.62 1.43
N ASP A 79 -10.36 15.43 1.01
CA ASP A 79 -11.14 14.20 1.02
C ASP A 79 -10.51 13.16 1.96
N LEU A 80 -9.33 12.63 1.60
CA LEU A 80 -8.77 11.46 2.28
C LEU A 80 -8.34 11.76 3.72
N LEU A 81 -7.68 12.90 3.97
CA LEU A 81 -7.24 13.28 5.32
C LEU A 81 -8.40 13.42 6.32
N LYS A 82 -9.61 13.72 5.84
CA LYS A 82 -10.81 13.89 6.66
C LYS A 82 -11.62 12.60 6.77
N PHE A 83 -11.23 11.53 6.07
CA PHE A 83 -11.96 10.28 6.06
C PHE A 83 -11.63 9.43 7.30
N GLY A 84 -12.64 9.27 8.17
CA GLY A 84 -12.58 8.35 9.30
C GLY A 84 -11.33 8.55 10.15
N LYS A 85 -10.54 7.49 10.32
CA LYS A 85 -9.27 7.51 11.08
C LYS A 85 -8.03 7.54 10.20
N TYR A 86 -8.17 7.80 8.89
CA TYR A 86 -7.08 7.65 7.92
C TYR A 86 -5.82 8.40 8.34
N LYS A 87 -5.91 9.71 8.63
CA LYS A 87 -4.75 10.54 9.00
C LYS A 87 -3.98 9.98 10.20
N ILE A 88 -4.71 9.62 11.26
CA ILE A 88 -4.12 9.09 12.50
C ILE A 88 -3.43 7.75 12.23
N LEU A 89 -4.06 6.88 11.43
CA LEU A 89 -3.50 5.58 11.07
C LEU A 89 -2.26 5.71 10.18
N GLU A 90 -2.28 6.63 9.22
CA GLU A 90 -1.13 6.95 8.38
C GLU A 90 0.05 7.44 9.22
N GLU A 91 -0.19 8.36 10.15
CA GLU A 91 0.84 8.86 11.08
C GLU A 91 1.43 7.71 11.92
N TYR A 92 0.60 6.81 12.44
CA TYR A 92 1.08 5.65 13.19
C TYR A 92 1.83 4.64 12.31
N VAL A 93 1.39 4.39 11.08
CA VAL A 93 2.13 3.49 10.19
C VAL A 93 3.51 4.06 9.89
N LEU A 94 3.58 5.33 9.47
CA LEU A 94 4.83 5.96 9.06
C LEU A 94 5.82 6.15 10.21
N ASN A 95 5.34 6.59 11.38
CA ASN A 95 6.22 7.02 12.48
C ASN A 95 6.37 5.97 13.59
N PHE A 96 5.51 4.95 13.62
CA PHE A 96 5.52 3.92 14.66
C PHE A 96 5.73 2.52 14.08
N THR A 97 4.79 1.96 13.31
CA THR A 97 4.91 0.56 12.88
C THR A 97 6.08 0.33 11.92
N SER A 98 6.30 1.24 10.95
CA SER A 98 7.47 1.16 10.06
C SER A 98 8.79 1.28 10.78
N LYS A 99 8.85 2.04 11.89
CA LYS A 99 10.06 2.15 12.72
C LYS A 99 10.42 0.80 13.36
N TYR A 100 9.44 0.13 13.96
CA TYR A 100 9.64 -1.20 14.55
C TYR A 100 9.98 -2.26 13.49
N ARG A 101 9.33 -2.22 12.32
CA ARG A 101 9.69 -3.09 11.19
C ARG A 101 11.13 -2.86 10.75
N ASN A 102 11.59 -1.61 10.65
CA ASN A 102 12.97 -1.31 10.27
C ASN A 102 13.96 -1.77 11.34
N TYR A 103 13.65 -1.56 12.62
CA TYR A 103 14.48 -2.05 13.71
C TYR A 103 14.65 -3.57 13.67
N ARG A 104 13.58 -4.30 13.34
CA ARG A 104 13.63 -5.75 13.18
C ARG A 104 14.40 -6.21 11.96
N VAL A 105 14.14 -5.62 10.79
CA VAL A 105 14.80 -6.02 9.54
C VAL A 105 16.30 -5.65 9.53
N HIS A 106 16.69 -4.57 10.20
CA HIS A 106 18.09 -4.14 10.31
C HIS A 106 18.83 -4.70 11.54
N GLY A 107 18.22 -5.61 12.29
CA GLY A 107 18.88 -6.29 13.41
C GLY A 107 19.17 -5.41 14.64
N ILE A 108 18.47 -4.28 14.79
CA ILE A 108 18.53 -3.46 16.02
C ILE A 108 17.87 -4.20 17.18
N TYR A 109 16.84 -4.99 16.89
CA TYR A 109 16.29 -6.00 17.80
C TYR A 109 16.32 -7.35 17.11
N ASP A 110 16.67 -8.40 17.86
CA ASP A 110 16.56 -9.78 17.38
C ASP A 110 15.10 -10.25 17.28
N GLU A 111 14.23 -9.73 18.15
CA GLU A 111 12.80 -10.06 18.24
C GLU A 111 12.04 -9.00 19.05
N ILE A 112 10.79 -8.68 18.69
CA ILE A 112 9.86 -7.95 19.56
C ILE A 112 9.13 -8.93 20.47
N LYS A 113 9.45 -8.94 21.77
CA LYS A 113 8.86 -9.88 22.75
C LYS A 113 7.62 -9.35 23.47
N ASP A 114 7.43 -8.04 23.50
CA ASP A 114 6.30 -7.41 24.18
C ASP A 114 5.00 -7.70 23.41
N HIS A 115 4.12 -8.48 24.03
CA HIS A 115 2.87 -8.92 23.44
C HIS A 115 1.88 -7.77 23.19
N GLU A 116 1.77 -6.79 24.11
CA GLU A 116 0.85 -5.67 23.95
C GLU A 116 1.36 -4.71 22.87
N LEU A 117 2.68 -4.51 22.81
CA LEU A 117 3.31 -3.79 21.70
C LEU A 117 3.04 -4.48 20.35
N LEU A 118 3.30 -5.79 20.25
CA LEU A 118 3.02 -6.57 19.04
C LEU A 118 1.55 -6.45 18.61
N ARG A 119 0.64 -6.59 19.58
CA ARG A 119 -0.79 -6.44 19.34
C ARG A 119 -1.12 -5.06 18.78
N CYS A 120 -0.57 -3.99 19.36
CA CYS A 120 -0.75 -2.63 18.86
C CYS A 120 -0.22 -2.46 17.43
N LEU A 121 1.00 -2.92 17.15
CA LEU A 121 1.61 -2.87 15.82
C LEU A 121 0.73 -3.55 14.76
N ILE A 122 0.29 -4.78 15.06
CA ILE A 122 -0.58 -5.57 14.19
C ILE A 122 -1.94 -4.89 13.96
N LEU A 123 -2.55 -4.37 15.02
CA LEU A 123 -3.86 -3.70 14.93
C LEU A 123 -3.80 -2.44 14.08
N ILE A 124 -2.74 -1.65 14.19
CA ILE A 124 -2.53 -0.44 13.40
C ILE A 124 -2.42 -0.78 11.91
N ASP A 125 -1.54 -1.72 11.54
CA ASP A 125 -1.32 -2.09 10.13
C ASP A 125 -2.62 -2.63 9.49
N LYS A 126 -3.36 -3.47 10.20
CA LYS A 126 -4.68 -3.95 9.74
C LYS A 126 -5.70 -2.82 9.60
N ALA A 127 -5.78 -1.96 10.62
CA ALA A 127 -6.73 -0.87 10.62
C ALA A 127 -6.46 0.09 9.46
N PHE A 128 -5.19 0.36 9.14
CA PHE A 128 -4.83 1.22 8.02
C PHE A 128 -5.31 0.68 6.67
N ILE A 129 -5.01 -0.60 6.37
CA ILE A 129 -5.50 -1.25 5.13
C ILE A 129 -7.03 -1.22 5.06
N ASN A 130 -7.70 -1.56 6.15
CA ASN A 130 -9.16 -1.57 6.19
C ASN A 130 -9.77 -0.18 6.00
N GLU A 131 -9.14 0.86 6.54
CA GLU A 131 -9.61 2.23 6.39
C GLU A 131 -9.47 2.72 4.95
N ILE A 132 -8.37 2.37 4.28
CA ILE A 132 -8.19 2.63 2.84
C ILE A 132 -9.27 1.92 2.01
N GLU A 133 -9.51 0.63 2.25
CA GLU A 133 -10.51 -0.13 1.49
C GLU A 133 -11.92 0.43 1.66
N LYS A 134 -12.28 0.85 2.88
CA LYS A 134 -13.55 1.56 3.12
C LYS A 134 -13.62 2.83 2.29
N TYR A 135 -12.56 3.64 2.29
CA TYR A 135 -12.50 4.87 1.50
C TYR A 135 -12.71 4.58 0.01
N LEU A 136 -11.91 3.67 -0.57
CA LEU A 136 -12.02 3.29 -1.98
C LEU A 136 -13.43 2.83 -2.34
N LYS A 137 -14.06 2.02 -1.47
CA LYS A 137 -15.45 1.59 -1.64
C LYS A 137 -16.42 2.77 -1.69
N THR A 138 -16.28 3.77 -0.81
CA THR A 138 -17.16 4.96 -0.85
C THR A 138 -17.03 5.75 -2.16
N LYS A 139 -15.84 5.75 -2.76
CA LYS A 139 -15.55 6.41 -4.04
C LYS A 139 -15.85 5.54 -5.25
N LYS A 140 -16.40 4.33 -5.05
CA LYS A 140 -16.63 3.33 -6.10
C LYS A 140 -15.35 3.01 -6.90
N MET A 141 -14.19 3.10 -6.24
CA MET A 141 -12.91 2.78 -6.85
C MET A 141 -12.59 1.29 -6.68
N PRO A 142 -11.75 0.71 -7.55
CA PRO A 142 -11.34 -0.68 -7.41
C PRO A 142 -10.62 -0.94 -6.10
N SER A 143 -10.89 -2.11 -5.50
CA SER A 143 -10.14 -2.59 -4.35
C SER A 143 -8.72 -2.97 -4.78
N ALA A 144 -7.74 -2.82 -3.89
CA ALA A 144 -6.43 -3.42 -4.15
C ALA A 144 -6.54 -4.95 -4.25
N PHE A 145 -7.57 -5.55 -3.66
CA PHE A 145 -7.82 -6.99 -3.71
C PHE A 145 -8.52 -7.48 -4.98
N ASP A 146 -8.93 -6.57 -5.87
CA ASP A 146 -9.60 -6.95 -7.10
C ASP A 146 -8.62 -7.52 -8.15
N GLU A 147 -9.16 -8.31 -9.07
CA GLU A 147 -8.41 -8.79 -10.23
C GLU A 147 -8.29 -7.69 -11.30
N PRO A 148 -7.21 -7.70 -12.11
CA PRO A 148 -6.98 -6.69 -13.13
C PRO A 148 -8.13 -6.46 -14.13
N LYS A 149 -8.92 -7.51 -14.41
CA LYS A 149 -10.08 -7.43 -15.30
C LYS A 149 -11.18 -6.49 -14.78
N LYS A 150 -11.24 -6.27 -13.46
CA LYS A 150 -12.24 -5.42 -12.80
C LYS A 150 -11.86 -3.93 -12.79
N TRP A 151 -10.65 -3.58 -13.23
CA TRP A 151 -10.12 -2.21 -13.12
C TRP A 151 -10.38 -1.32 -14.34
N GLY A 152 -11.14 -1.80 -15.34
CA GLY A 152 -11.57 -1.00 -16.50
C GLY A 152 -10.47 -0.76 -17.55
N ALA A 153 -9.73 -1.80 -17.93
CA ALA A 153 -8.63 -1.71 -18.90
C ALA A 153 -9.08 -1.16 -20.27
N LYS A 154 -8.53 0.00 -20.67
CA LYS A 154 -8.62 0.54 -22.04
C LYS A 154 -7.37 0.20 -22.87
N VAL A 155 -7.47 0.36 -24.19
CA VAL A 155 -6.33 0.29 -25.12
C VAL A 155 -5.28 1.31 -24.68
N SER A 156 -4.11 0.82 -24.30
CA SER A 156 -3.09 1.57 -23.54
C SER A 156 -2.20 2.38 -24.46
N LYS A 157 -1.86 3.60 -24.04
CA LYS A 157 -1.11 4.58 -24.85
C LYS A 157 0.37 4.66 -24.47
N ILE A 158 0.69 4.41 -23.19
CA ILE A 158 2.07 4.52 -22.67
C ILE A 158 2.70 3.12 -22.65
N LYS A 159 3.84 2.99 -23.36
CA LYS A 159 4.51 1.71 -23.60
C LYS A 159 5.89 1.62 -22.97
N SER A 160 6.62 2.73 -22.80
CA SER A 160 7.95 2.72 -22.20
C SER A 160 7.87 2.95 -20.69
N VAL A 161 8.83 2.36 -19.96
CA VAL A 161 8.97 2.59 -18.51
C VAL A 161 9.42 4.02 -18.24
N ASP A 162 10.29 4.58 -19.08
CA ASP A 162 10.82 5.93 -18.90
C ASP A 162 9.71 6.99 -19.01
N ASP A 163 8.74 6.80 -19.89
CA ASP A 163 7.57 7.67 -19.98
C ASP A 163 6.72 7.65 -18.69
N VAL A 164 6.68 6.51 -17.99
CA VAL A 164 5.96 6.38 -16.71
C VAL A 164 6.69 7.18 -15.62
N PHE A 165 8.01 7.08 -15.56
CA PHE A 165 8.80 7.84 -14.59
C PHE A 165 8.68 9.34 -14.85
N ASN A 166 9.03 9.79 -16.06
CA ASN A 166 9.11 11.21 -16.39
C ASN A 166 7.75 11.94 -16.35
N ASN A 167 6.65 11.27 -16.71
CA ASN A 167 5.35 11.94 -16.87
C ASN A 167 4.36 11.65 -15.72
N ILE A 168 4.54 10.57 -14.96
CA ILE A 168 3.56 10.12 -13.96
C ILE A 168 4.17 9.99 -12.55
N LEU A 169 5.35 9.40 -12.42
CA LEU A 169 5.93 9.12 -11.11
C LEU A 169 6.81 10.26 -10.58
N GLU A 170 7.45 11.05 -11.45
CA GLU A 170 8.32 12.18 -11.06
C GLU A 170 7.59 13.54 -11.01
N THR A 171 6.34 13.61 -11.46
CA THR A 171 5.47 14.79 -11.41
C THR A 171 4.79 15.00 -10.05
#